data_AF-A0A565B5N7-F1
#
_entry.id   AF-A0A565B5N7-F1
#
_cell.length_a   1.000
_cell.length_b   1.000
_cell.length_c   1.000
_cell.angle_alpha   90.00
_cell.angle_beta   90.00
_cell.angle_gamma   90.00
#
_symmetry.space_group_name_H-M   'P 1'
#
loop_
_entity.id
_entity.type
_entity.pdbx_description
1 polymer ?
#
loop_
_entity_poly.entity_id
_entity_poly.type
_entity_poly.pdbx_seq_one_letter_code
_entity_poly.pdbx_strand_id
1 'polypeptide(L)'
;MAYEIYKRHDLNVSSHGCAWGGVVEKRMEVMGVSREFDELLERILVEHEEKAEEHQDRDMMDLLLEAYRDEKAEYKITRNQIKALFVVN
;
A
#
# COMPACT_ATOMS: atom_id res chain seq x y z
N MET A 1 13.65 0.35 5.77
CA MET A 1 14.58 0.38 6.92
C MET A 1 14.22 -0.64 8.01
N ALA A 2 12.96 -0.74 8.44
CA ALA A 2 12.54 -1.74 9.44
C ALA A 2 12.80 -3.20 9.03
N TYR A 3 12.65 -3.52 7.73
CA TYR A 3 12.90 -4.87 7.19
C TYR A 3 14.37 -5.31 7.25
N GLU A 4 15.30 -4.41 6.95
CA GLU A 4 16.74 -4.69 7.01
C GLU A 4 17.25 -4.85 8.45
N ILE A 5 16.62 -4.17 9.40
CA ILE A 5 16.86 -4.37 10.83
C ILE A 5 16.40 -5.77 11.26
N TYR A 6 15.27 -6.25 10.71
CA TYR A 6 14.72 -7.56 11.04
C TYR A 6 15.58 -8.71 10.50
N LYS A 7 16.00 -8.63 9.24
CA LYS A 7 16.81 -9.68 8.57
C LYS A 7 18.19 -9.90 9.21
N ARG A 8 18.74 -8.88 9.91
CA ARG A 8 20.04 -8.96 10.58
C ARG A 8 19.98 -9.69 11.93
N HIS A 9 18.80 -9.88 12.51
CA HIS A 9 18.61 -10.52 13.81
C HIS A 9 18.39 -12.04 13.76
N ASP A 10 18.20 -12.64 12.59
CA ASP A 10 17.91 -14.09 12.43
C ASP A 10 19.12 -15.03 12.59
N LEU A 11 20.33 -14.53 12.87
CA LEU A 11 21.50 -15.40 13.12
C LEU A 11 21.88 -15.58 14.59
N ASN A 12 21.17 -14.99 15.57
CA ASN A 12 21.62 -15.12 16.96
C ASN A 12 20.56 -15.12 18.09
N VAL A 13 19.30 -15.45 17.84
CA VAL A 13 18.35 -15.68 18.95
C VAL A 13 18.09 -17.17 19.13
N SER A 14 19.13 -17.83 19.64
CA SER A 14 19.00 -19.10 20.34
C SER A 14 18.24 -18.88 21.65
N SER A 15 17.21 -19.71 21.85
CA SER A 15 16.81 -20.18 23.17
C SER A 15 16.20 -19.13 24.12
N HIS A 16 14.88 -18.92 24.03
CA HIS A 16 13.89 -18.93 25.14
C HIS A 16 12.63 -18.13 24.75
N GLY A 17 11.47 -18.80 24.65
CA GLY A 17 10.15 -18.16 24.63
C GLY A 17 9.27 -18.45 23.41
N CYS A 18 8.70 -19.67 23.33
CA CYS A 18 7.90 -20.19 22.22
C CYS A 18 6.55 -19.49 21.93
N ALA A 19 6.26 -18.32 22.52
CA ALA A 19 5.03 -17.56 22.24
C ALA A 19 5.24 -16.42 21.24
N TRP A 20 6.47 -15.89 21.11
CA TRP A 20 6.75 -14.75 20.24
C TRP A 20 6.94 -15.15 18.77
N GLY A 21 7.40 -16.38 18.50
CA GLY A 21 7.62 -16.89 17.15
C GLY A 21 6.36 -16.87 16.28
N GLY A 22 5.24 -17.42 16.78
CA GLY A 22 4.00 -17.48 16.00
C GLY A 22 3.32 -16.12 15.77
N VAL A 23 3.46 -15.17 16.69
CA VAL A 23 2.93 -13.81 16.52
C VAL A 23 3.79 -13.00 15.53
N VAL A 24 5.08 -13.28 15.47
CA VAL A 24 6.02 -12.68 14.51
C VAL A 24 5.76 -13.17 13.10
N GLU A 25 5.64 -14.49 12.91
CA GLU A 25 5.39 -15.11 11.60
C GLU A 25 4.11 -14.56 10.95
N LYS A 26 3.01 -14.54 11.70
CA LYS A 26 1.73 -13.99 11.22
C LYS A 26 1.81 -12.51 10.87
N ARG A 27 2.59 -11.71 11.60
CA ARG A 27 2.83 -10.30 11.25
C ARG A 27 3.63 -10.17 9.95
N MET A 28 4.62 -11.04 9.72
CA MET A 28 5.38 -11.03 8.48
C MET A 28 4.52 -11.36 7.26
N GLU A 29 3.66 -12.36 7.37
CA GLU A 29 2.72 -12.72 6.31
C GLU A 29 1.79 -11.53 5.97
N VAL A 30 1.18 -10.91 6.98
CA VAL A 30 0.31 -9.74 6.80
C VAL A 30 1.07 -8.56 6.19
N MET A 31 2.31 -8.30 6.63
CA MET A 31 3.14 -7.24 6.04
C MET A 31 3.54 -7.55 4.59
N GLY A 32 3.82 -8.81 4.27
CA GLY A 32 4.13 -9.25 2.90
C GLY A 32 2.95 -8.99 1.97
N VAL A 33 1.77 -9.50 2.36
CA VAL A 33 0.52 -9.29 1.61
C VAL A 33 0.20 -7.80 1.48
N SER A 34 0.34 -7.02 2.56
CA SER A 34 0.10 -5.57 2.52
C SER A 34 1.03 -4.85 1.54
N ARG A 35 2.29 -5.28 1.41
CA ARG A 35 3.23 -4.70 0.45
C ARG A 35 2.83 -5.01 -0.99
N GLU A 36 2.46 -6.27 -1.26
CA GLU A 36 2.02 -6.69 -2.59
C GLU A 36 0.73 -5.96 -3.02
N PHE A 37 -0.20 -5.73 -2.10
CA PHE A 37 -1.39 -4.90 -2.36
C PHE A 37 -1.03 -3.44 -2.64
N ASP A 38 -0.11 -2.85 -1.87
CA ASP A 38 0.35 -1.48 -2.10
C ASP A 38 1.01 -1.34 -3.48
N GLU A 39 1.88 -2.28 -3.85
CA GLU A 39 2.52 -2.35 -5.18
C GLU A 39 1.50 -2.51 -6.30
N LEU A 40 0.48 -3.37 -6.13
CA LEU A 40 -0.58 -3.56 -7.11
C LEU A 40 -1.41 -2.29 -7.33
N LEU A 41 -1.88 -1.66 -6.24
CA LEU A 41 -2.67 -0.43 -6.32
C LEU A 41 -1.87 0.71 -6.94
N GLU A 42 -0.56 0.78 -6.66
CA GLU A 42 0.33 1.77 -7.25
C GLU A 42 0.41 1.62 -8.77
N ARG A 43 0.54 0.39 -9.29
CA ARG A 43 0.51 0.14 -10.75
C ARG A 43 -0.82 0.53 -11.38
N ILE A 44 -1.93 0.18 -10.73
CA ILE A 44 -3.28 0.52 -11.22
C ILE A 44 -3.43 2.05 -11.31
N LEU A 45 -2.95 2.80 -10.30
CA LEU A 45 -2.97 4.25 -10.32
C LEU A 45 -2.18 4.81 -11.51
N VAL A 46 -0.96 4.33 -11.74
CA VAL A 46 -0.13 4.75 -12.88
C VAL A 46 -0.82 4.48 -14.21
N GLU A 47 -1.43 3.30 -14.39
CA GLU A 47 -2.18 2.96 -15.61
C GLU A 47 -3.34 3.95 -15.89
N HIS A 48 -4.02 4.44 -14.85
CA HIS A 48 -5.07 5.45 -14.99
C HIS A 48 -4.50 6.86 -15.19
N GLU A 49 -3.31 7.16 -14.65
CA GLU A 49 -2.63 8.44 -14.90
C GLU A 49 -2.13 8.57 -16.34
N GLU A 50 -1.72 7.45 -16.94
CA GLU A 50 -1.20 7.36 -18.32
C GLU A 50 -2.28 7.18 -19.38
N LYS A 51 -3.50 6.77 -19.01
CA LYS A 51 -4.65 6.70 -19.93
C LYS A 51 -4.91 8.08 -20.53
N ALA A 52 -4.91 8.15 -21.86
CA ALA A 52 -5.28 9.36 -22.57
C ALA A 52 -6.73 9.74 -22.24
N GLU A 53 -6.96 11.03 -22.03
CA GLU A 53 -8.24 11.68 -21.73
C GLU A 53 -9.27 11.57 -22.89
N GLU A 54 -9.39 10.43 -23.56
CA GLU A 54 -10.48 10.20 -24.52
C GLU A 54 -11.75 9.83 -23.73
N HIS A 55 -12.40 10.89 -23.28
CA HIS A 55 -13.54 10.93 -22.38
C HIS A 55 -14.79 10.24 -22.96
N GLN A 56 -15.01 8.96 -22.64
CA GLN A 56 -16.37 8.40 -22.51
C GLN A 56 -16.53 7.36 -21.39
N ASP A 57 -15.46 6.73 -20.91
CA ASP A 57 -15.53 5.68 -19.87
C ASP A 57 -14.62 6.02 -18.68
N ARG A 58 -15.03 7.02 -17.89
CA ARG A 58 -14.33 7.39 -16.65
C ARG A 58 -14.85 6.57 -15.48
N ASP A 59 -13.96 5.93 -14.74
CA ASP A 59 -14.31 5.17 -13.56
C ASP A 59 -13.98 5.92 -12.24
N MET A 60 -14.21 5.25 -11.11
CA MET A 60 -13.98 5.83 -9.79
C MET A 60 -12.51 6.20 -9.55
N MET A 61 -11.56 5.48 -10.16
CA MET A 61 -10.14 5.78 -10.03
C MET A 61 -9.79 7.08 -10.75
N ASP A 62 -10.37 7.30 -11.94
CA ASP A 62 -10.19 8.54 -12.70
C ASP A 62 -10.69 9.76 -11.91
N LEU A 63 -11.87 9.64 -11.26
CA LEU A 63 -12.45 10.70 -10.43
C LEU A 63 -11.59 11.02 -9.20
N LEU A 64 -11.02 10.00 -8.55
CA LEU A 64 -10.13 10.17 -7.41
C LEU A 64 -8.80 10.82 -7.81
N LEU A 65 -8.25 10.45 -8.98
CA LEU A 65 -7.05 11.10 -9.52
C LEU A 65 -7.31 12.55 -9.93
N GLU A 66 -8.48 12.86 -10.49
CA GLU A 66 -8.89 14.24 -10.77
C GLU A 66 -8.93 15.07 -9.48
N ALA A 67 -9.57 14.57 -8.42
CA ALA A 67 -9.61 15.24 -7.12
C ALA A 67 -8.23 15.39 -6.47
N TYR A 68 -7.33 14.42 -6.67
CA TYR A 68 -5.94 14.49 -6.22
C TYR A 68 -5.14 15.60 -6.92
N ARG A 69 -5.38 15.80 -8.22
CA ARG A 69 -4.71 16.79 -9.06
C ARG A 69 -5.26 18.21 -8.90
N ASP A 70 -6.45 18.37 -8.32
CA ASP A 70 -7.06 19.70 -8.15
C ASP A 70 -6.25 20.57 -7.19
N GLU A 71 -5.40 21.45 -7.75
CA GLU A 71 -4.58 22.42 -7.04
C GLU A 71 -5.38 23.44 -6.21
N LYS A 72 -6.67 23.61 -6.46
CA LYS A 72 -7.53 24.58 -5.77
C LYS A 72 -8.45 23.98 -4.70
N ALA A 73 -8.49 22.66 -4.57
CA ALA A 73 -9.28 21.99 -3.56
C ALA A 73 -8.94 22.47 -2.13
N GLU A 74 -9.97 22.79 -1.35
CA GLU A 74 -9.84 23.17 0.07
C GLU A 74 -9.16 22.07 0.90
N TYR A 75 -9.45 20.81 0.55
CA TYR A 75 -8.86 19.63 1.16
C TYR A 75 -8.13 18.79 0.11
N LYS A 76 -6.83 18.62 0.32
CA LYS A 76 -5.99 17.77 -0.52
C LYS A 76 -6.09 16.33 -0.08
N ILE A 77 -6.61 15.49 -0.97
CA ILE A 77 -6.45 14.05 -0.81
C ILE A 77 -5.04 13.64 -1.22
N THR A 78 -4.52 12.58 -0.62
CA THR A 78 -3.21 12.03 -0.92
C THR A 78 -3.36 10.69 -1.62
N ARG A 79 -2.34 10.29 -2.36
CA ARG A 79 -2.29 8.97 -3.02
C ARG A 79 -2.50 7.82 -2.02
N ASN A 80 -1.97 7.93 -0.81
CA ASN A 80 -2.19 6.92 0.23
C ASN A 80 -3.65 6.88 0.73
N GLN A 81 -4.33 8.03 0.79
CA GLN A 81 -5.76 8.07 1.12
C GLN A 81 -6.61 7.46 0.01
N ILE A 82 -6.24 7.64 -1.26
CA ILE A 82 -6.88 6.95 -2.38
C ILE A 82 -6.72 5.43 -2.23
N LYS A 83 -5.49 4.94 -2.00
CA LYS A 83 -5.22 3.51 -1.79
C LYS A 83 -6.00 2.94 -0.60
N ALA A 84 -6.15 3.70 0.48
CA ALA A 84 -6.88 3.29 1.68
C ALA A 84 -8.37 3.02 1.45
N LEU A 85 -8.99 3.56 0.38
CA LEU A 85 -10.39 3.26 0.04
C LEU A 85 -10.60 1.81 -0.44
N PHE A 86 -9.53 1.13 -0.87
CA PHE A 86 -9.59 -0.20 -1.48
C PHE A 86 -9.01 -1.30 -0.59
N VAL A 87 -8.38 -0.94 0.53
CA VAL A 87 -7.90 -1.92 1.52
C VAL A 87 -9.09 -2.33 2.39
N VAL A 88 -9.52 -3.59 2.26
CA VAL A 88 -10.54 -4.18 3.14
C VAL A 88 -9.92 -4.32 4.53
N ASN A 89 -10.53 -3.65 5.51
CA ASN A 89 -10.14 -3.69 6.92
C ASN A 89 -10.55 -5.01 7.59
#